data_AF-A0AAU3AT99-F1
#
_entry.id   AF-A0AAU3AT99-F1
#
_cell.length_a   1.000
_cell.length_b   1.000
_cell.length_c   1.000
_cell.angle_alpha   90.00
_cell.angle_beta   90.00
_cell.angle_gamma   90.00
#
_symmetry.space_group_name_H-M   'P 1'
#
loop_
_entity.id
_entity.type
_entity.pdbx_description
1 polymer ?
#
loop_
_entity_poly.entity_id
_entity_poly.type
_entity_poly.pdbx_seq_one_letter_code
_entity_poly.pdbx_strand_id
1 'polypeptide(L)'
;MSGTPEGPGAAPGTMRPPVTERHPEGPARPVGPPPERHAVGRIAAEPRDYRAAFEAAHLAMAVVDQHGTVTAANTALAELLGSEPAALCGQAAADLVDLAADARTWHIYQEVLSGSRSRFRCTRRLKHPDGHSLWAEVTVSPVRDSTGALLSITDISDRRELQARLRHLQMHDPVTRLPNRTLFFERLAGAMEASTYGRGGTGRIGICYLDLDGFKAVNDTLGHRIGDRLLSAVAARLTHCADQCGYARSGGHLVARLGGDEFAVLVEDSTGTEQLADLAQSVLAVLQQPFDLAGQRLSVSASIGVVERAVAGTTATGLMQDADTTLYWAKADGKARWTLFDPERNAHRMTRQALSSTLRPAVERGEFALEYQPLVGMADGVVEGVEALVRWNHPQFGTLAPNRFIGIAEEDGSIVQLGGWVLRTACRQARRWQIEHPGVPPIFVSVNVAVRQVWDSDLVADVAEILAETGLAPHLLQLELTESAVMGSAGRPLQALQALSDMGVRIAIDDFGTGYSNLAYLSRLPVSVLKLDGSFVRGFQYDEGGTHPNPADETIVEAMVQLAHRLGLKVTAECVETSHQAGRLRRIGCDTGQGWLYSRAVHPELIAAMLGDPGFVCG
;
A
#
# COMPACT_ATOMS: atom_id res chain seq x y z
N MET A 1 -7.45 23.54 45.46
CA MET A 1 -6.34 23.83 46.40
C MET A 1 -5.05 23.53 45.64
N SER A 2 -4.46 24.53 44.96
CA SER A 2 -3.44 25.47 45.48
C SER A 2 -2.11 24.75 45.77
N GLY A 3 -0.97 25.10 45.21
CA GLY A 3 -0.56 26.23 44.37
C GLY A 3 0.94 26.13 44.06
N THR A 4 1.40 27.01 43.17
CA THR A 4 2.79 27.36 42.84
C THR A 4 3.65 27.75 44.06
N PRO A 5 4.98 27.75 43.91
CA PRO A 5 5.75 29.02 43.93
C PRO A 5 6.91 29.04 42.90
N GLU A 6 7.04 30.11 42.12
CA GLU A 6 8.04 31.23 42.21
C GLU A 6 9.49 30.91 41.77
N GLY A 7 9.96 31.66 40.76
CA GLY A 7 11.40 31.91 40.48
C GLY A 7 11.99 32.98 41.42
N PRO A 8 13.22 33.55 41.21
CA PRO A 8 13.71 34.10 39.93
C PRO A 8 15.24 33.98 39.66
N GLY A 9 15.72 34.41 38.47
CA GLY A 9 17.16 34.59 38.20
C GLY A 9 17.50 35.07 36.77
N ALA A 10 18.23 36.19 36.67
CA ALA A 10 18.54 37.05 35.52
C ALA A 10 19.37 36.49 34.34
N ALA A 11 19.28 37.18 33.19
CA ALA A 11 20.04 37.04 31.92
C ALA A 11 21.44 37.72 31.97
N PRO A 12 22.36 37.58 30.96
CA PRO A 12 22.29 38.25 29.63
C PRO A 12 22.89 37.38 28.46
N GLY A 13 22.91 37.67 27.16
CA GLY A 13 22.56 38.78 26.24
C GLY A 13 23.25 38.55 24.87
N THR A 14 22.73 39.11 23.75
CA THR A 14 23.42 39.60 22.51
C THR A 14 22.39 39.83 21.36
N MET A 15 22.02 41.10 21.04
CA MET A 15 22.37 41.94 19.85
C MET A 15 21.93 41.39 18.48
N ARG A 16 21.32 42.10 17.50
CA ARG A 16 20.98 43.51 17.12
C ARG A 16 20.14 43.41 15.79
N PRO A 17 19.67 44.49 15.11
CA PRO A 17 19.04 45.76 15.51
C PRO A 17 17.73 46.08 14.71
N PRO A 18 16.95 47.13 15.04
CA PRO A 18 15.92 47.72 14.18
C PRO A 18 16.33 49.06 13.55
N VAL A 19 15.73 49.37 12.41
CA VAL A 19 15.95 50.56 11.56
C VAL A 19 15.13 51.76 12.05
N THR A 20 15.80 52.90 12.12
CA THR A 20 15.34 54.26 12.44
C THR A 20 14.67 54.99 11.28
N GLU A 21 13.66 55.83 11.57
CA GLU A 21 13.35 57.04 10.79
C GLU A 21 13.23 58.26 11.73
N ARG A 22 13.72 59.42 11.27
CA ARG A 22 13.82 60.69 12.01
C ARG A 22 13.21 61.85 11.21
N HIS A 23 12.43 62.68 11.93
CA HIS A 23 12.30 64.15 11.87
C HIS A 23 11.57 64.84 10.68
N PRO A 24 11.16 66.14 10.80
CA PRO A 24 11.22 67.10 11.93
C PRO A 24 9.92 67.93 12.23
N GLU A 25 9.96 68.72 13.30
CA GLU A 25 8.99 69.75 13.71
C GLU A 25 9.12 71.10 12.96
N GLY A 26 8.01 71.86 12.89
CA GLY A 26 7.91 73.27 12.48
C GLY A 26 6.56 73.90 12.95
N PRO A 27 6.44 75.24 13.08
CA PRO A 27 5.88 75.88 14.29
C PRO A 27 4.39 76.31 14.25
N ALA A 28 3.89 76.65 15.45
CA ALA A 28 2.52 76.98 15.83
C ALA A 28 1.89 78.23 15.16
N ARG A 29 0.56 78.15 14.93
CA ARG A 29 -0.34 79.28 14.60
C ARG A 29 -1.60 79.23 15.50
N PRO A 30 -2.24 80.39 15.77
CA PRO A 30 -3.01 80.63 16.99
C PRO A 30 -4.44 80.07 16.96
N VAL A 31 -4.95 79.79 18.16
CA VAL A 31 -6.30 79.30 18.48
C VAL A 31 -7.35 80.37 18.13
N GLY A 32 -8.20 80.07 17.14
CA GLY A 32 -9.47 80.78 16.90
C GLY A 32 -10.61 80.18 17.73
N PRO A 33 -11.71 80.93 17.97
CA PRO A 33 -12.79 80.49 18.85
C PRO A 33 -13.52 79.26 18.27
N PRO A 34 -14.17 78.44 19.12
CA PRO A 34 -14.77 77.18 18.69
C PRO A 34 -15.86 77.45 17.63
N PRO A 35 -15.93 76.66 16.54
CA PRO A 35 -17.03 76.78 15.60
C PRO A 35 -18.31 76.34 16.29
N GLU A 36 -19.34 77.14 16.10
CA GLU A 36 -20.69 76.95 16.60
C GLU A 36 -21.20 75.55 16.26
N ARG A 37 -21.93 74.95 17.20
CA ARG A 37 -22.68 73.73 17.00
C ARG A 37 -23.72 73.98 15.90
N HIS A 38 -23.38 73.65 14.66
CA HIS A 38 -24.38 73.46 13.62
C HIS A 38 -25.27 72.31 14.07
N ALA A 39 -26.47 72.66 14.51
CA ALA A 39 -27.59 71.76 14.63
C ALA A 39 -27.70 70.97 13.32
N VAL A 40 -27.38 69.68 13.36
CA VAL A 40 -27.79 68.75 12.30
C VAL A 40 -29.31 68.71 12.41
N GLY A 41 -29.96 69.57 11.61
CA GLY A 41 -31.40 69.53 11.43
C GLY A 41 -31.80 68.12 11.05
N ARG A 42 -32.76 67.55 11.78
CA ARG A 42 -33.56 66.42 11.29
C ARG A 42 -34.07 66.82 9.90
N ILE A 43 -33.49 66.24 8.85
CA ILE A 43 -34.13 66.22 7.54
C ILE A 43 -35.35 65.33 7.75
N ALA A 44 -36.51 65.93 7.96
CA ALA A 44 -37.77 65.23 7.77
C ALA A 44 -37.84 64.93 6.27
N ALA A 45 -37.43 63.71 5.87
CA ALA A 45 -37.64 63.23 4.52
C ALA A 45 -39.14 63.33 4.23
N GLU A 46 -39.51 64.06 3.17
CA GLU A 46 -40.91 64.19 2.81
C GLU A 46 -41.46 62.80 2.42
N PRO A 47 -42.75 62.51 2.62
CA PRO A 47 -43.36 61.22 2.23
C PRO A 47 -43.14 60.82 0.76
N ARG A 48 -42.74 61.78 -0.09
CA ARG A 48 -42.37 61.57 -1.49
C ARG A 48 -41.04 60.86 -1.67
N ASP A 49 -40.07 61.07 -0.78
CA ASP A 49 -38.72 60.51 -0.91
C ASP A 49 -38.71 58.99 -0.65
N TYR A 50 -39.48 58.52 0.32
CA TYR A 50 -39.63 57.08 0.61
C TYR A 50 -40.35 56.32 -0.50
N ARG A 51 -41.38 56.93 -1.12
CA ARG A 51 -42.11 56.33 -2.25
C ARG A 51 -41.22 56.26 -3.50
N ALA A 52 -40.51 57.33 -3.80
CA ALA A 52 -39.55 57.34 -4.90
C ALA A 52 -38.44 56.29 -4.69
N ALA A 53 -37.92 56.14 -3.48
CA ALA A 53 -36.94 55.11 -3.15
C ALA A 53 -37.50 53.68 -3.25
N PHE A 54 -38.75 53.45 -2.84
CA PHE A 54 -39.43 52.15 -2.95
C PHE A 54 -39.69 51.75 -4.41
N GLU A 55 -40.11 52.69 -5.26
CA GLU A 55 -40.34 52.47 -6.69
C GLU A 55 -39.04 52.31 -7.48
N ALA A 56 -38.00 53.07 -7.14
CA ALA A 56 -36.69 53.00 -7.80
C ALA A 56 -35.84 51.78 -7.35
N ALA A 57 -36.24 51.08 -6.30
CA ALA A 57 -35.49 49.94 -5.79
C ALA A 57 -35.59 48.72 -6.73
N HIS A 58 -34.43 48.15 -7.07
CA HIS A 58 -34.33 46.90 -7.85
C HIS A 58 -34.68 45.64 -7.04
N LEU A 59 -34.89 45.75 -5.74
CA LEU A 59 -35.35 44.65 -4.90
C LEU A 59 -36.88 44.56 -4.99
N ALA A 60 -37.42 43.39 -5.34
CA ALA A 60 -38.86 43.16 -5.34
C ALA A 60 -39.43 43.29 -3.92
N MET A 61 -40.32 44.27 -3.72
CA MET A 61 -40.87 44.60 -2.41
C MET A 61 -42.38 44.86 -2.46
N ALA A 62 -43.06 44.48 -1.39
CA ALA A 62 -44.45 44.83 -1.12
C ALA A 62 -44.64 45.24 0.34
N VAL A 63 -45.53 46.20 0.57
CA VAL A 63 -46.03 46.54 1.90
C VAL A 63 -47.34 45.80 2.09
N VAL A 64 -47.45 45.01 3.16
CA VAL A 64 -48.65 44.26 3.52
C VAL A 64 -49.28 44.83 4.79
N ASP A 65 -50.60 44.78 4.89
CA ASP A 65 -51.32 45.14 6.11
C ASP A 65 -51.26 44.04 7.19
N GLN A 66 -51.90 44.30 8.33
CA GLN A 66 -52.00 43.36 9.46
C GLN A 66 -52.75 42.04 9.13
N HIS A 67 -53.47 42.00 8.00
CA HIS A 67 -54.18 40.82 7.51
C HIS A 67 -53.38 40.08 6.41
N GLY A 68 -52.19 40.59 6.04
CA GLY A 68 -51.34 40.02 5.00
C GLY A 68 -51.77 40.40 3.58
N THR A 69 -52.61 41.43 3.42
CA THR A 69 -53.05 41.95 2.14
C THR A 69 -52.02 42.95 1.60
N VAL A 70 -51.64 42.83 0.33
CA VAL A 70 -50.71 43.77 -0.31
C VAL A 70 -51.37 45.14 -0.47
N THR A 71 -50.80 46.15 0.17
CA THR A 71 -51.27 47.55 0.11
C THR A 71 -50.50 48.37 -0.93
N ALA A 72 -49.23 48.03 -1.16
CA ALA A 72 -48.40 48.61 -2.20
C ALA A 72 -47.35 47.59 -2.66
N ALA A 73 -47.09 47.54 -3.97
CA ALA A 73 -46.05 46.74 -4.60
C ALA A 73 -45.19 47.64 -5.48
N ASN A 74 -43.87 47.43 -5.51
CA ASN A 74 -42.99 48.16 -6.41
C ASN A 74 -42.89 47.49 -7.78
N THR A 75 -42.34 48.22 -8.76
CA THR A 75 -42.16 47.74 -10.14
C THR A 75 -41.34 46.46 -10.20
N ALA A 76 -40.30 46.34 -9.38
CA ALA A 76 -39.45 45.13 -9.33
C ALA A 76 -40.23 43.86 -8.92
N LEU A 77 -41.22 43.98 -8.01
CA LEU A 77 -42.07 42.85 -7.64
C LEU A 77 -43.05 42.45 -8.75
N ALA A 78 -43.63 43.45 -9.42
CA ALA A 78 -44.49 43.28 -10.58
C ALA A 78 -43.75 42.53 -11.71
N GLU A 79 -42.53 42.96 -12.04
CA GLU A 79 -41.67 42.30 -13.02
C GLU A 79 -41.33 40.86 -12.62
N LEU A 80 -40.95 40.61 -11.36
CA LEU A 80 -40.60 39.27 -10.87
C LEU A 80 -41.76 38.26 -10.93
N LEU A 81 -43.00 38.75 -10.74
CA LEU A 81 -44.21 37.91 -10.76
C LEU A 81 -44.95 37.97 -12.11
N GLY A 82 -44.43 38.67 -13.11
CA GLY A 82 -45.06 38.84 -14.43
C GLY A 82 -46.46 39.46 -14.36
N SER A 83 -46.69 40.40 -13.42
CA SER A 83 -48.00 41.02 -13.15
C SER A 83 -47.88 42.54 -13.10
N GLU A 84 -48.97 43.30 -13.29
CA GLU A 84 -48.93 44.75 -13.08
C GLU A 84 -48.97 45.11 -11.58
N PRO A 85 -48.29 46.19 -11.12
CA PRO A 85 -48.28 46.57 -9.71
C PRO A 85 -49.69 46.79 -9.14
N ALA A 86 -50.61 47.34 -9.94
CA ALA A 86 -51.99 47.59 -9.55
C ALA A 86 -52.80 46.29 -9.36
N ALA A 87 -52.44 45.21 -10.06
CA ALA A 87 -53.11 43.91 -9.94
C ALA A 87 -52.65 43.12 -8.71
N LEU A 88 -51.45 43.42 -8.19
CA LEU A 88 -50.91 42.82 -6.97
C LEU A 88 -51.52 43.45 -5.70
N CYS A 89 -51.93 44.71 -5.76
CA CYS A 89 -52.61 45.38 -4.65
C CYS A 89 -53.97 44.73 -4.36
N GLY A 90 -54.25 44.45 -3.09
CA GLY A 90 -55.48 43.79 -2.64
C GLY A 90 -55.42 42.26 -2.61
N GLN A 91 -54.34 41.65 -3.12
CA GLN A 91 -54.13 40.20 -3.05
C GLN A 91 -53.48 39.79 -1.72
N ALA A 92 -53.70 38.54 -1.31
CA ALA A 92 -53.04 37.96 -0.15
C ALA A 92 -51.57 37.65 -0.48
N ALA A 93 -50.64 38.27 0.24
CA ALA A 93 -49.21 38.07 -0.01
C ALA A 93 -48.80 36.60 0.17
N ALA A 94 -49.46 35.86 1.06
CA ALA A 94 -49.19 34.46 1.29
C ALA A 94 -49.49 33.55 0.10
N ASP A 95 -50.45 33.92 -0.75
CA ASP A 95 -50.79 33.16 -1.96
C ASP A 95 -49.81 33.48 -3.09
N LEU A 96 -49.37 34.74 -3.18
CA LEU A 96 -48.40 35.19 -4.19
C LEU A 96 -47.02 34.55 -4.02
N VAL A 97 -46.62 34.27 -2.78
CA VAL A 97 -45.29 33.71 -2.46
C VAL A 97 -45.34 32.33 -1.82
N ASP A 98 -46.48 31.65 -1.90
CA ASP A 98 -46.68 30.27 -1.43
C ASP A 98 -46.27 30.05 0.04
N LEU A 99 -46.63 31.01 0.91
CA LEU A 99 -46.37 30.93 2.35
C LEU A 99 -47.40 30.07 3.09
N ALA A 100 -48.58 29.85 2.51
CA ALA A 100 -49.63 29.01 3.08
C ALA A 100 -49.43 27.50 2.86
N ALA A 101 -48.47 27.08 2.02
CA ALA A 101 -48.25 25.66 1.70
C ALA A 101 -47.74 24.79 2.87
N ASP A 102 -47.11 25.40 3.89
CA ASP A 102 -46.60 24.69 5.06
C ASP A 102 -47.15 25.33 6.34
N ALA A 103 -47.77 24.51 7.20
CA ALA A 103 -48.41 24.96 8.44
C ALA A 103 -47.45 25.67 9.39
N ARG A 104 -46.18 25.25 9.44
CA ARG A 104 -45.16 25.90 10.27
C ARG A 104 -44.81 27.28 9.73
N THR A 105 -44.60 27.38 8.42
CA THR A 105 -44.30 28.66 7.75
C THR A 105 -45.46 29.64 7.89
N TRP A 106 -46.68 29.17 7.69
CA TRP A 106 -47.90 29.97 7.87
C TRP A 106 -48.00 30.55 9.29
N HIS A 107 -47.77 29.72 10.32
CA HIS A 107 -47.81 30.17 11.70
C HIS A 107 -46.75 31.25 11.99
N ILE A 108 -45.51 31.06 11.54
CA ILE A 108 -44.43 32.03 11.72
C ILE A 108 -44.69 33.33 10.97
N TYR A 109 -45.30 33.25 9.78
CA TYR A 109 -45.72 34.42 9.02
C TYR A 109 -46.76 35.24 9.80
N GLN A 110 -47.76 34.58 10.39
CA GLN A 110 -48.77 35.23 11.24
C GLN A 110 -48.15 35.89 12.48
N GLU A 111 -47.16 35.26 13.13
CA GLU A 111 -46.42 35.85 14.26
C GLU A 111 -45.65 37.12 13.89
N VAL A 112 -45.15 37.21 12.65
CA VAL A 112 -44.47 38.41 12.15
C VAL A 112 -45.48 39.51 11.84
N LEU A 113 -46.63 39.18 11.26
CA LEU A 113 -47.72 40.14 11.03
C LEU A 113 -48.30 40.68 12.34
N SER A 114 -48.39 39.87 13.38
CA SER A 114 -48.84 40.29 14.72
C SER A 114 -47.77 41.07 15.51
N GLY A 115 -46.58 41.27 14.93
CA GLY A 115 -45.44 41.93 15.59
C GLY A 115 -44.80 41.11 16.72
N SER A 116 -45.22 39.86 16.92
CA SER A 116 -44.68 38.95 17.94
C SER A 116 -43.28 38.42 17.57
N ARG A 117 -42.87 38.57 16.32
CA ARG A 117 -41.56 38.17 15.81
C ARG A 117 -40.95 39.24 14.89
N SER A 118 -39.66 39.48 15.05
CA SER A 118 -38.96 40.61 14.41
C SER A 118 -38.62 40.41 12.93
N ARG A 119 -38.50 39.16 12.46
CA ARG A 119 -38.21 38.85 11.06
C ARG A 119 -38.50 37.38 10.78
N PHE A 120 -39.00 37.12 9.58
CA PHE A 120 -39.12 35.80 9.00
C PHE A 120 -38.39 35.75 7.67
N ARG A 121 -37.74 34.62 7.38
CA ARG A 121 -37.06 34.36 6.11
C ARG A 121 -37.25 32.91 5.73
N CYS A 122 -37.67 32.67 4.48
CA CYS A 122 -37.76 31.33 3.93
C CYS A 122 -37.40 31.30 2.45
N THR A 123 -37.20 30.10 1.93
CA THR A 123 -36.98 29.88 0.50
C THR A 123 -38.19 29.16 -0.08
N ARG A 124 -38.66 29.62 -1.23
CA ARG A 124 -39.83 29.09 -1.93
C ARG A 124 -39.54 28.92 -3.42
N ARG A 125 -40.24 27.97 -4.04
CA ARG A 125 -40.20 27.79 -5.48
C ARG A 125 -41.46 28.43 -6.05
N LEU A 126 -41.30 29.58 -6.69
CA LEU A 126 -42.40 30.31 -7.29
C LEU A 126 -42.54 29.91 -8.76
N LYS A 127 -43.77 29.90 -9.26
CA LYS A 127 -44.07 29.66 -10.66
C LYS A 127 -44.27 31.00 -11.35
N HIS A 128 -43.47 31.29 -12.36
CA HIS A 128 -43.65 32.47 -13.20
C HIS A 128 -44.83 32.25 -14.16
N PRO A 129 -45.62 33.28 -14.51
CA PRO A 129 -46.69 33.18 -15.50
C PRO A 129 -46.25 32.60 -16.86
N ASP A 130 -45.00 32.85 -17.26
CA ASP A 130 -44.40 32.30 -18.49
C ASP A 130 -44.06 30.80 -18.42
N GLY A 131 -44.40 30.11 -17.32
CA GLY A 131 -44.29 28.65 -17.18
C GLY A 131 -42.98 28.13 -16.60
N HIS A 132 -41.97 28.98 -16.39
CA HIS A 132 -40.74 28.60 -15.69
C HIS A 132 -40.89 28.71 -14.16
N SER A 133 -40.01 28.06 -13.39
CA SER A 133 -39.98 28.18 -11.93
C SER A 133 -38.71 28.89 -11.47
N LEU A 134 -38.85 29.76 -10.47
CA LEU A 134 -37.72 30.42 -9.82
C LEU A 134 -37.64 30.07 -8.34
N TRP A 135 -36.43 30.07 -7.79
CA TRP A 135 -36.21 29.96 -6.35
C TRP A 135 -36.15 31.37 -5.76
N ALA A 136 -37.12 31.71 -4.92
CA ALA A 136 -37.20 32.99 -4.23
C ALA A 136 -36.80 32.85 -2.75
N GLU A 137 -35.96 33.75 -2.26
CA GLU A 137 -35.82 34.02 -0.82
C GLU A 137 -36.82 35.10 -0.43
N VAL A 138 -37.79 34.73 0.40
CA VAL A 138 -38.85 35.60 0.89
C VAL A 138 -38.51 36.04 2.30
N THR A 139 -38.39 37.36 2.50
CA THR A 139 -38.17 37.96 3.82
C THR A 139 -39.37 38.82 4.20
N VAL A 140 -39.87 38.64 5.41
CA VAL A 140 -40.95 39.45 5.99
C VAL A 140 -40.43 40.11 7.24
N SER A 141 -40.55 41.43 7.32
CA SER A 141 -40.16 42.23 8.49
C SER A 141 -41.24 43.25 8.83
N PRO A 142 -41.62 43.41 10.11
CA PRO A 142 -42.60 44.41 10.50
C PRO A 142 -42.06 45.82 10.24
N VAL A 143 -42.92 46.74 9.82
CA VAL A 143 -42.55 48.15 9.60
C VAL A 143 -42.69 48.90 10.93
N ARG A 144 -41.67 49.67 11.31
CA ARG A 144 -41.71 50.49 12.53
C ARG A 144 -42.75 51.59 12.37
N ASP A 145 -43.53 51.84 13.42
CA ASP A 145 -44.60 52.85 13.48
C ASP A 145 -45.78 52.62 12.49
N SER A 146 -45.97 51.38 12.03
CA SER A 146 -47.11 50.94 11.20
C SER A 146 -47.59 49.55 11.64
N THR A 147 -48.87 49.23 11.39
CA THR A 147 -49.45 47.89 11.64
C THR A 147 -49.17 46.89 10.51
N GLY A 148 -48.38 47.28 9.51
CA GLY A 148 -48.02 46.44 8.36
C GLY A 148 -46.62 45.82 8.43
N ALA A 149 -46.34 44.96 7.46
CA ALA A 149 -45.02 44.38 7.25
C ALA A 149 -44.48 44.68 5.85
N LEU A 150 -43.17 44.71 5.71
CA LEU A 150 -42.46 44.75 4.45
C LEU A 150 -42.12 43.32 4.04
N LEU A 151 -42.64 42.91 2.90
CA LEU A 151 -42.24 41.71 2.15
C LEU A 151 -41.15 42.11 1.17
N SER A 152 -40.02 41.40 1.19
CA SER A 152 -39.02 41.47 0.13
C SER A 152 -38.76 40.09 -0.46
N ILE A 153 -38.58 40.04 -1.77
CA ILE A 153 -38.34 38.82 -2.53
C ILE A 153 -37.03 39.00 -3.29
N THR A 154 -36.13 38.03 -3.16
CA THR A 154 -34.90 37.98 -3.93
C THR A 154 -34.88 36.70 -4.74
N ASP A 155 -34.73 36.80 -6.07
CA ASP A 155 -34.46 35.63 -6.90
C ASP A 155 -33.05 35.11 -6.57
N ILE A 156 -32.98 33.85 -6.14
CA ILE A 156 -31.73 33.16 -5.81
C ILE A 156 -31.45 32.00 -6.78
N SER A 157 -32.17 31.91 -7.89
CA SER A 157 -32.05 30.84 -8.90
C SER A 157 -30.63 30.78 -9.44
N ASP A 158 -30.11 31.89 -9.99
CA ASP A 158 -28.75 31.97 -10.53
C ASP A 158 -27.68 31.65 -9.48
N ARG A 159 -27.86 32.15 -8.25
CA ARG A 159 -26.94 31.86 -7.14
C ARG A 159 -26.93 30.36 -6.80
N ARG A 160 -28.09 29.72 -6.77
CA ARG A 160 -28.20 28.28 -6.47
C ARG A 160 -27.69 27.43 -7.62
N GLU A 161 -27.97 27.80 -8.87
CA GLU A 161 -27.45 27.12 -10.05
C GLU A 161 -25.92 27.22 -10.11
N LEU A 162 -25.37 28.42 -9.88
CA LEU A 162 -23.93 28.62 -9.80
C LEU A 162 -23.32 27.81 -8.65
N GLN A 163 -23.93 27.82 -7.46
CA GLN A 163 -23.47 27.01 -6.33
C GLN A 163 -23.52 25.50 -6.64
N ALA A 164 -24.59 25.02 -7.28
CA ALA A 164 -24.72 23.62 -7.69
C ALA A 164 -23.68 23.24 -8.74
N ARG A 165 -23.43 24.13 -9.73
CA ARG A 165 -22.42 23.94 -10.76
C ARG A 165 -21.00 23.99 -10.21
N LEU A 166 -20.71 24.91 -9.27
CA LEU A 166 -19.44 24.97 -8.55
C LEU A 166 -19.20 23.72 -7.71
N ARG A 167 -20.23 23.23 -7.00
CA ARG A 167 -20.16 21.95 -6.29
C ARG A 167 -19.91 20.79 -7.26
N HIS A 168 -20.60 20.75 -8.40
CA HIS A 168 -20.38 19.70 -9.39
C HIS A 168 -18.94 19.73 -9.94
N LEU A 169 -18.41 20.90 -10.28
CA LEU A 169 -17.02 21.09 -10.74
C LEU A 169 -15.97 20.73 -9.67
N GLN A 170 -16.29 20.95 -8.39
CA GLN A 170 -15.41 20.55 -7.28
C GLN A 170 -15.44 19.05 -7.00
N MET A 171 -16.44 18.32 -7.48
CA MET A 171 -16.69 16.91 -7.16
C MET A 171 -16.50 15.96 -8.35
N HIS A 172 -16.24 16.47 -9.55
CA HIS A 172 -16.06 15.67 -10.77
C HIS A 172 -14.76 16.05 -11.48
N ASP A 173 -14.15 15.06 -12.14
CA ASP A 173 -12.97 15.25 -12.98
C ASP A 173 -13.35 15.95 -14.30
N PRO A 174 -12.67 17.04 -14.69
CA PRO A 174 -13.07 17.83 -15.87
C PRO A 174 -12.90 17.09 -17.21
N VAL A 175 -12.01 16.09 -17.27
CA VAL A 175 -11.71 15.36 -18.52
C VAL A 175 -12.68 14.19 -18.72
N THR A 176 -12.89 13.39 -17.69
CA THR A 176 -13.70 12.17 -17.74
C THR A 176 -15.15 12.39 -17.30
N ARG A 177 -15.43 13.49 -16.60
CA ARG A 177 -16.72 13.79 -15.92
C ARG A 177 -17.11 12.77 -14.85
N LEU A 178 -16.22 11.85 -14.49
CA LEU A 178 -16.42 10.94 -13.38
C LEU A 178 -16.29 11.68 -12.05
N PRO A 179 -16.89 11.16 -10.97
CA PRO A 179 -16.53 11.49 -9.59
C PRO A 179 -15.01 11.60 -9.42
N ASN A 180 -14.57 12.69 -8.80
CA ASN A 180 -13.16 12.87 -8.48
C ASN A 180 -12.82 12.23 -7.12
N ARG A 181 -11.55 12.33 -6.73
CA ARG A 181 -11.06 11.84 -5.44
C ARG A 181 -11.90 12.32 -4.26
N THR A 182 -12.30 13.58 -4.21
CA THR A 182 -13.10 14.14 -3.10
C THR A 182 -14.44 13.44 -2.98
N LEU A 183 -15.19 13.34 -4.08
CA LEU A 183 -16.51 12.70 -4.09
C LEU A 183 -16.41 11.19 -3.79
N PHE A 184 -15.36 10.53 -4.27
CA PHE A 184 -15.10 9.13 -3.96
C PHE A 184 -14.90 8.89 -2.47
N PHE A 185 -14.06 9.68 -1.79
CA PHE A 185 -13.83 9.54 -0.36
C PHE A 185 -15.07 9.90 0.48
N GLU A 186 -15.84 10.92 0.07
CA GLU A 186 -17.11 11.26 0.73
C GLU A 186 -18.11 10.10 0.66
N ARG A 187 -18.23 9.46 -0.52
CA ARG A 187 -19.09 8.28 -0.72
C ARG A 187 -18.59 7.06 0.04
N LEU A 188 -17.28 6.80 0.02
CA LEU A 188 -16.67 5.71 0.77
C LEU A 188 -16.94 5.85 2.27
N ALA A 189 -16.74 7.05 2.83
CA ALA A 189 -17.03 7.32 4.24
C ALA A 189 -18.53 7.12 4.55
N GLY A 190 -19.42 7.64 3.71
CA GLY A 190 -20.87 7.47 3.87
C GLY A 190 -21.31 5.99 3.81
N ALA A 191 -20.74 5.19 2.90
CA ALA A 191 -21.02 3.77 2.79
C ALA A 191 -20.56 2.98 4.04
N MET A 192 -19.43 3.37 4.63
CA MET A 192 -18.93 2.77 5.88
C MET A 192 -19.79 3.17 7.09
N GLU A 193 -20.29 4.41 7.15
CA GLU A 193 -21.20 4.84 8.22
C GLU A 193 -22.56 4.14 8.12
N ALA A 194 -23.16 4.09 6.93
CA ALA A 194 -24.49 3.50 6.71
C ALA A 194 -24.57 2.01 7.07
N SER A 195 -23.51 1.26 6.77
CA SER A 195 -23.38 -0.17 7.07
C SER A 195 -23.14 -0.46 8.56
N THR A 196 -22.60 0.50 9.31
CA THR A 196 -22.41 0.39 10.77
C THR A 196 -23.74 0.48 11.55
N TYR A 197 -24.76 1.15 11.00
CA TYR A 197 -26.07 1.37 11.66
C TYR A 197 -27.14 0.29 11.36
N GLY A 198 -26.75 -0.87 10.81
CA GLY A 198 -27.64 -2.04 10.70
C GLY A 198 -28.83 -1.89 9.73
N ARG A 199 -28.80 -0.90 8.84
CA ARG A 199 -29.84 -0.71 7.81
C ARG A 199 -29.57 -1.60 6.59
N GLY A 200 -29.85 -2.89 6.72
CA GLY A 200 -30.15 -3.80 5.60
C GLY A 200 -29.04 -4.16 4.59
N GLY A 201 -27.81 -3.67 4.75
CA GLY A 201 -26.65 -4.00 3.90
C GLY A 201 -25.89 -5.26 4.32
N THR A 202 -24.96 -5.74 3.49
CA THR A 202 -24.11 -6.92 3.79
C THR A 202 -23.05 -6.64 4.87
N GLY A 203 -22.82 -5.38 5.21
CA GLY A 203 -21.79 -4.95 6.16
C GLY A 203 -20.36 -5.03 5.60
N ARG A 204 -20.24 -5.23 4.29
CA ARG A 204 -18.97 -5.40 3.56
C ARG A 204 -18.85 -4.41 2.43
N ILE A 205 -17.63 -4.02 2.12
CA ILE A 205 -17.32 -3.01 1.11
C ILE A 205 -16.18 -3.50 0.22
N GLY A 206 -16.31 -3.22 -1.07
CA GLY A 206 -15.34 -3.63 -2.08
C GLY A 206 -14.78 -2.44 -2.85
N ILE A 207 -13.48 -2.48 -3.17
CA ILE A 207 -12.82 -1.51 -4.05
C ILE A 207 -12.04 -2.28 -5.11
N CYS A 208 -12.28 -1.96 -6.38
CA CYS A 208 -11.36 -2.26 -7.47
C CYS A 208 -10.59 -0.98 -7.80
N TYR A 209 -9.29 -0.96 -7.55
CA TYR A 209 -8.40 0.16 -7.87
C TYR A 209 -7.57 -0.17 -9.10
N LEU A 210 -7.56 0.73 -10.08
CA LEU A 210 -7.06 0.48 -11.43
C LEU A 210 -6.05 1.53 -11.84
N ASP A 211 -5.05 1.12 -12.60
CA ASP A 211 -4.08 2.01 -13.24
C ASP A 211 -3.79 1.53 -14.66
N LEU A 212 -3.76 2.47 -15.61
CA LEU A 212 -3.51 2.18 -17.03
C LEU A 212 -2.01 1.97 -17.26
N ASP A 213 -1.62 0.77 -17.67
CA ASP A 213 -0.24 0.43 -17.89
C ASP A 213 0.35 1.23 -19.06
N GLY A 214 1.41 2.01 -18.79
CA GLY A 214 2.15 2.71 -19.84
C GLY A 214 1.47 3.96 -20.40
N PHE A 215 0.45 4.51 -19.72
CA PHE A 215 -0.23 5.73 -20.15
C PHE A 215 0.71 6.92 -20.38
N LYS A 216 1.78 7.04 -19.58
CA LYS A 216 2.81 8.06 -19.78
C LYS A 216 3.46 7.98 -21.18
N ALA A 217 3.78 6.77 -21.66
CA ALA A 217 4.37 6.58 -22.99
C ALA A 217 3.40 6.99 -24.11
N VAL A 218 2.09 6.78 -23.89
CA VAL A 218 1.04 7.24 -24.81
C VAL A 218 1.01 8.77 -24.88
N ASN A 219 1.07 9.46 -23.74
CA ASN A 219 1.13 10.93 -23.71
C ASN A 219 2.40 11.48 -24.36
N ASP A 220 3.55 10.86 -24.10
CA ASP A 220 4.83 11.30 -24.63
C ASP A 220 4.92 11.11 -26.16
N THR A 221 4.26 10.07 -26.69
CA THR A 221 4.31 9.71 -28.13
C THR A 221 3.20 10.39 -28.95
N LEU A 222 1.98 10.46 -28.42
CA LEU A 222 0.77 10.88 -29.15
C LEU A 222 0.21 12.22 -28.66
N GLY A 223 0.77 12.77 -27.58
CA GLY A 223 0.39 14.05 -26.99
C GLY A 223 -0.83 13.97 -26.07
N HIS A 224 -0.89 14.93 -25.14
CA HIS A 224 -1.94 14.99 -24.09
C HIS A 224 -3.38 15.01 -24.62
N ARG A 225 -3.63 15.58 -25.79
CA ARG A 225 -4.99 15.60 -26.39
C ARG A 225 -5.52 14.20 -26.71
N ILE A 226 -4.64 13.27 -27.12
CA ILE A 226 -5.01 11.89 -27.39
C ILE A 226 -5.12 11.11 -26.06
N GLY A 227 -4.23 11.39 -25.10
CA GLY A 227 -4.34 10.86 -23.75
C GLY A 227 -5.64 11.21 -23.05
N ASP A 228 -6.09 12.47 -23.13
CA ASP A 228 -7.37 12.90 -22.55
C ASP A 228 -8.56 12.17 -23.19
N ARG A 229 -8.54 11.99 -24.51
CA ARG A 229 -9.57 11.21 -25.22
C ARG A 229 -9.55 9.74 -24.81
N LEU A 230 -8.37 9.16 -24.60
CA LEU A 230 -8.22 7.81 -24.10
C LEU A 230 -8.81 7.69 -22.69
N LEU A 231 -8.51 8.62 -21.79
CA LEU A 231 -9.08 8.65 -20.45
C LEU A 231 -10.61 8.77 -20.48
N SER A 232 -11.17 9.63 -21.33
CA SER A 232 -12.63 9.73 -21.50
C SER A 232 -13.24 8.43 -22.04
N ALA A 233 -12.56 7.75 -22.97
CA ALA A 233 -13.03 6.48 -23.53
C ALA A 233 -12.94 5.32 -22.52
N VAL A 234 -11.87 5.28 -21.72
CA VAL A 234 -11.70 4.35 -20.60
C VAL A 234 -12.80 4.57 -19.57
N ALA A 235 -13.05 5.81 -19.17
CA ALA A 235 -14.12 6.17 -18.25
C ALA A 235 -15.49 5.67 -18.75
N ALA A 236 -15.82 5.91 -20.02
CA ALA A 236 -17.08 5.45 -20.61
C ALA A 236 -17.22 3.92 -20.58
N ARG A 237 -16.15 3.19 -20.90
CA ARG A 237 -16.13 1.72 -20.84
C ARG A 237 -16.26 1.19 -19.41
N LEU A 238 -15.58 1.82 -18.45
CA LEU A 238 -15.66 1.45 -17.04
C LEU A 238 -17.07 1.65 -16.50
N THR A 239 -17.70 2.80 -16.77
CA THR A 239 -19.08 3.06 -16.37
C THR A 239 -20.03 2.05 -17.00
N HIS A 240 -19.91 1.79 -18.30
CA HIS A 240 -20.76 0.81 -18.98
C HIS A 240 -20.60 -0.61 -18.40
N CYS A 241 -19.37 -1.03 -18.11
CA CYS A 241 -19.10 -2.33 -17.47
C CYS A 241 -19.72 -2.39 -16.07
N ALA A 242 -19.55 -1.36 -15.26
CA ALA A 242 -20.11 -1.29 -13.91
C ALA A 242 -21.65 -1.30 -13.93
N ASP A 243 -22.27 -0.64 -14.92
CA ASP A 243 -23.73 -0.62 -15.12
C ASP A 243 -24.27 -1.97 -15.61
N GLN A 244 -23.58 -2.63 -16.54
CA GLN A 244 -23.98 -3.94 -17.10
C GLN A 244 -23.81 -5.09 -16.12
N CYS A 245 -22.78 -5.05 -15.27
CA CYS A 245 -22.62 -5.97 -14.15
C CYS A 245 -23.64 -5.69 -13.01
N GLY A 246 -24.61 -4.80 -13.24
CA GLY A 246 -25.52 -4.21 -12.28
C GLY A 246 -26.19 -5.18 -11.30
N TYR A 247 -25.66 -5.19 -10.07
CA TYR A 247 -26.45 -5.43 -8.87
C TYR A 247 -27.26 -4.17 -8.56
N ALA A 248 -28.29 -3.89 -9.36
CA ALA A 248 -29.22 -2.79 -9.15
C ALA A 248 -30.10 -3.02 -7.90
N ARG A 249 -29.50 -2.89 -6.71
CA ARG A 249 -30.21 -2.66 -5.44
C ARG A 249 -29.73 -1.32 -4.89
N SER A 250 -30.49 -0.26 -5.12
CA SER A 250 -30.50 1.06 -4.45
C SER A 250 -29.20 1.81 -4.02
N GLY A 251 -27.98 1.27 -4.16
CA GLY A 251 -26.70 1.85 -3.71
C GLY A 251 -25.58 1.58 -4.71
N GLY A 252 -25.71 2.15 -5.92
CA GLY A 252 -24.95 1.77 -7.11
C GLY A 252 -23.42 1.89 -7.01
N HIS A 253 -22.72 1.08 -7.81
CA HIS A 253 -21.28 1.15 -7.98
C HIS A 253 -20.83 2.56 -8.36
N LEU A 254 -19.84 3.11 -7.66
CA LEU A 254 -19.27 4.42 -7.97
C LEU A 254 -17.96 4.25 -8.74
N VAL A 255 -17.96 4.60 -10.03
CA VAL A 255 -16.74 4.72 -10.82
C VAL A 255 -16.18 6.12 -10.64
N ALA A 256 -14.93 6.24 -10.21
CA ALA A 256 -14.25 7.51 -9.97
C ALA A 256 -12.87 7.53 -10.63
N ARG A 257 -12.36 8.74 -10.89
CA ARG A 257 -10.96 8.96 -11.27
C ARG A 257 -10.24 9.66 -10.12
N LEU A 258 -9.21 9.01 -9.57
CA LEU A 258 -8.50 9.53 -8.39
C LEU A 258 -7.39 10.51 -8.77
N GLY A 259 -6.85 10.40 -9.98
CA GLY A 259 -5.84 11.29 -10.54
C GLY A 259 -5.07 10.59 -11.67
N GLY A 260 -4.40 11.35 -12.56
CA GLY A 260 -3.56 10.76 -13.59
C GLY A 260 -4.27 9.68 -14.43
N ASP A 261 -3.69 8.49 -14.45
CA ASP A 261 -4.17 7.25 -15.08
C ASP A 261 -4.91 6.30 -14.10
N GLU A 262 -5.20 6.77 -12.89
CA GLU A 262 -5.78 5.98 -11.81
C GLU A 262 -7.31 6.11 -11.72
N PHE A 263 -7.99 4.97 -11.71
CA PHE A 263 -9.44 4.84 -11.58
C PHE A 263 -9.80 3.95 -10.39
N ALA A 264 -10.97 4.17 -9.81
CA ALA A 264 -11.49 3.34 -8.72
C ALA A 264 -12.95 2.99 -9.00
N VAL A 265 -13.33 1.75 -8.70
CA VAL A 265 -14.72 1.31 -8.68
C VAL A 265 -15.06 0.89 -7.26
N LEU A 266 -15.99 1.62 -6.63
CA LEU A 266 -16.54 1.30 -5.32
C LEU A 266 -17.74 0.37 -5.46
N VAL A 267 -17.75 -0.71 -4.71
CA VAL A 267 -18.88 -1.63 -4.56
C VAL A 267 -19.43 -1.49 -3.15
N GLU A 268 -20.54 -0.76 -3.02
CA GLU A 268 -21.32 -0.69 -1.79
C GLU A 268 -22.04 -2.04 -1.58
N ASP A 269 -22.12 -2.52 -0.33
CA ASP A 269 -22.76 -3.79 0.05
C ASP A 269 -22.27 -5.02 -0.74
N SER A 270 -20.94 -5.20 -0.78
CA SER A 270 -20.32 -6.37 -1.43
C SER A 270 -20.86 -7.69 -0.86
N THR A 271 -21.19 -8.64 -1.73
CA THR A 271 -21.62 -9.99 -1.33
C THR A 271 -20.45 -10.95 -1.10
N GLY A 272 -19.22 -10.54 -1.41
CA GLY A 272 -18.01 -11.33 -1.20
C GLY A 272 -16.91 -11.07 -2.24
N THR A 273 -15.78 -11.74 -2.06
CA THR A 273 -14.59 -11.60 -2.92
C THR A 273 -14.83 -12.05 -4.36
N GLU A 274 -15.65 -13.08 -4.58
CA GLU A 274 -15.99 -13.58 -5.93
C GLU A 274 -16.66 -12.50 -6.80
N GLN A 275 -17.61 -11.75 -6.23
CA GLN A 275 -18.29 -10.65 -6.94
C GLN A 275 -17.29 -9.60 -7.46
N LEU A 276 -16.30 -9.27 -6.63
CA LEU A 276 -15.26 -8.30 -6.98
C LEU A 276 -14.24 -8.86 -7.98
N ALA A 277 -13.93 -10.15 -7.89
CA ALA A 277 -13.09 -10.84 -8.87
C ALA A 277 -13.74 -10.86 -10.26
N ASP A 278 -15.04 -11.19 -10.33
CA ASP A 278 -15.81 -11.20 -11.58
C ASP A 278 -15.89 -9.81 -12.21
N LEU A 279 -16.10 -8.78 -11.38
CA LEU A 279 -16.09 -7.38 -11.81
C LEU A 279 -14.70 -6.99 -12.36
N ALA A 280 -13.62 -7.32 -11.64
CA ALA A 280 -12.26 -7.01 -12.07
C ALA A 280 -11.89 -7.73 -13.38
N GLN A 281 -12.30 -8.98 -13.55
CA GLN A 281 -12.09 -9.74 -14.78
C GLN A 281 -12.86 -9.12 -15.95
N SER A 282 -14.12 -8.74 -15.72
CA SER A 282 -14.97 -8.09 -16.74
C SER A 282 -14.37 -6.75 -17.17
N VAL A 283 -13.95 -5.93 -16.21
CA VAL A 283 -13.30 -4.64 -16.48
C VAL A 283 -12.02 -4.83 -17.26
N LEU A 284 -11.15 -5.77 -16.87
CA LEU A 284 -9.91 -6.04 -17.58
C LEU A 284 -10.17 -6.47 -19.03
N ALA A 285 -11.14 -7.35 -19.27
CA ALA A 285 -11.51 -7.82 -20.61
C ALA A 285 -12.02 -6.68 -21.50
N VAL A 286 -12.83 -5.77 -20.95
CA VAL A 286 -13.36 -4.60 -21.67
C VAL A 286 -12.25 -3.58 -21.99
N LEU A 287 -11.29 -3.39 -21.10
CA LEU A 287 -10.16 -2.48 -21.32
C LEU A 287 -9.13 -3.03 -22.32
N GLN A 288 -8.96 -4.36 -22.39
CA GLN A 288 -8.07 -5.00 -23.38
C GLN A 288 -8.56 -4.86 -24.83
N GLN A 289 -9.83 -4.52 -25.06
CA GLN A 289 -10.32 -4.25 -26.40
C GLN A 289 -9.64 -2.98 -26.97
N PRO A 290 -9.24 -2.94 -28.25
CA PRO A 290 -8.59 -1.75 -28.80
C PRO A 290 -9.50 -0.52 -28.77
N PHE A 291 -8.91 0.66 -28.56
CA PHE A 291 -9.57 1.96 -28.60
C PHE A 291 -9.35 2.62 -29.97
N ASP A 292 -10.43 2.97 -30.66
CA ASP A 292 -10.36 3.70 -31.93
C ASP A 292 -10.41 5.21 -31.65
N LEU A 293 -9.24 5.85 -31.65
CA LEU A 293 -9.07 7.27 -31.32
C LEU A 293 -8.46 8.02 -32.50
N ALA A 294 -9.20 8.98 -33.06
CA ALA A 294 -8.75 9.83 -34.16
C ALA A 294 -8.22 9.07 -35.41
N GLY A 295 -8.80 7.90 -35.71
CA GLY A 295 -8.41 7.05 -36.84
C GLY A 295 -7.22 6.12 -36.56
N GLN A 296 -6.73 6.05 -35.32
CA GLN A 296 -5.71 5.12 -34.87
C GLN A 296 -6.30 4.11 -33.87
N ARG A 297 -5.79 2.87 -33.92
CA ARG A 297 -6.22 1.79 -33.04
C ARG A 297 -5.18 1.57 -31.95
N LEU A 298 -5.53 1.87 -30.71
CA LEU A 298 -4.64 1.82 -29.56
C LEU A 298 -5.02 0.68 -28.61
N SER A 299 -4.07 -0.17 -28.27
CA SER A 299 -4.24 -1.21 -27.25
C SER A 299 -3.56 -0.75 -25.97
N VAL A 300 -4.33 -0.67 -24.89
CA VAL A 300 -3.82 -0.40 -23.54
C VAL A 300 -4.24 -1.53 -22.61
N SER A 301 -3.41 -1.82 -21.62
CA SER A 301 -3.75 -2.73 -20.53
C SER A 301 -3.94 -1.94 -19.24
N ALA A 302 -4.53 -2.59 -18.24
CA ALA A 302 -4.67 -2.05 -16.91
C ALA A 302 -4.23 -3.09 -15.88
N SER A 303 -3.63 -2.60 -14.80
CA SER A 303 -3.40 -3.37 -13.59
C SER A 303 -4.51 -3.04 -12.59
N ILE A 304 -5.03 -4.04 -11.88
CA ILE A 304 -6.18 -3.89 -10.97
C ILE A 304 -5.87 -4.50 -9.60
N GLY A 305 -5.95 -3.70 -8.54
CA GLY A 305 -5.96 -4.16 -7.15
C GLY A 305 -7.39 -4.30 -6.64
N VAL A 306 -7.76 -5.50 -6.16
CA VAL A 306 -9.10 -5.80 -5.67
C VAL A 306 -9.06 -6.00 -4.16
N VAL A 307 -9.85 -5.23 -3.41
CA VAL A 307 -9.95 -5.35 -1.96
C VAL A 307 -11.40 -5.53 -1.56
N GLU A 308 -11.64 -6.45 -0.65
CA GLU A 308 -12.95 -6.66 -0.03
C GLU A 308 -12.76 -6.82 1.47
N ARG A 309 -13.49 -6.02 2.27
CA ARG A 309 -13.43 -6.11 3.73
C ARG A 309 -14.77 -5.86 4.39
N ALA A 310 -14.93 -6.44 5.58
CA ALA A 310 -15.96 -6.02 6.53
C ALA A 310 -15.71 -4.57 6.97
N VAL A 311 -16.78 -3.79 7.05
CA VAL A 311 -16.70 -2.37 7.44
C VAL A 311 -16.31 -2.22 8.91
N ALA A 312 -16.77 -3.15 9.77
CA ALA A 312 -16.39 -3.18 11.18
C ALA A 312 -14.87 -3.36 11.35
N GLY A 313 -14.21 -2.36 11.95
CA GLY A 313 -12.77 -2.37 12.19
C GLY A 313 -11.89 -1.96 11.00
N THR A 314 -12.48 -1.40 9.94
CA THR A 314 -11.76 -0.90 8.77
C THR A 314 -11.99 0.60 8.60
N THR A 315 -10.94 1.36 8.30
CA THR A 315 -11.05 2.79 7.95
C THR A 315 -10.99 2.99 6.44
N ALA A 316 -11.59 4.07 5.94
CA ALA A 316 -11.53 4.42 4.51
C ALA A 316 -10.08 4.56 4.01
N THR A 317 -9.19 5.09 4.85
CA THR A 317 -7.76 5.21 4.55
C THR A 317 -7.06 3.86 4.50
N GLY A 318 -7.35 2.95 5.44
CA GLY A 318 -6.78 1.61 5.44
C GLY A 318 -7.21 0.79 4.23
N LEU A 319 -8.50 0.85 3.86
CA LEU A 319 -9.02 0.15 2.70
C LEU A 319 -8.38 0.64 1.39
N MET A 320 -8.15 1.95 1.25
CA MET A 320 -7.45 2.52 0.11
C MET A 320 -5.97 2.14 0.08
N GLN A 321 -5.31 2.07 1.23
CA GLN A 321 -3.92 1.63 1.31
C GLN A 321 -3.78 0.15 0.91
N ASP A 322 -4.71 -0.70 1.34
CA ASP A 322 -4.79 -2.10 0.92
C ASP A 322 -4.99 -2.19 -0.61
N ALA A 323 -5.79 -1.30 -1.19
CA ALA A 323 -6.08 -1.29 -2.63
C ALA A 323 -4.88 -0.86 -3.46
N ASP A 324 -4.16 0.19 -3.02
CA ASP A 324 -2.91 0.63 -3.64
C ASP A 324 -1.83 -0.45 -3.56
N THR A 325 -1.71 -1.09 -2.39
CA THR A 325 -0.77 -2.20 -2.18
C THR A 325 -1.06 -3.37 -3.12
N THR A 326 -2.33 -3.72 -3.30
CA THR A 326 -2.76 -4.81 -4.18
C THR A 326 -2.55 -4.46 -5.65
N LEU A 327 -2.80 -3.21 -6.04
CA LEU A 327 -2.52 -2.71 -7.38
C LEU A 327 -1.03 -2.79 -7.70
N TYR A 328 -0.16 -2.44 -6.75
CA TYR A 328 1.28 -2.63 -6.89
C TYR A 328 1.63 -4.10 -7.12
N TRP A 329 0.99 -5.06 -6.42
CA TRP A 329 1.23 -6.49 -6.67
C TRP A 329 0.87 -6.90 -8.09
N ALA A 330 -0.28 -6.43 -8.61
CA ALA A 330 -0.66 -6.67 -9.99
C ALA A 330 0.39 -6.16 -10.99
N LYS A 331 1.00 -5.00 -10.71
CA LYS A 331 2.09 -4.45 -11.54
C LYS A 331 3.38 -5.26 -11.45
N ALA A 332 3.77 -5.67 -10.24
CA ALA A 332 5.00 -6.44 -10.00
C ALA A 332 4.93 -7.85 -10.61
N ASP A 333 3.77 -8.48 -10.58
CA ASP A 333 3.58 -9.86 -11.07
C ASP A 333 3.52 -9.96 -12.61
N GLY A 334 3.59 -8.83 -13.33
CA GLY A 334 3.68 -8.81 -14.80
C GLY A 334 2.69 -7.90 -15.52
N LYS A 335 1.96 -7.02 -14.79
CA LYS A 335 0.97 -6.06 -15.33
C LYS A 335 -0.20 -6.75 -16.07
N ALA A 336 -1.13 -5.96 -16.61
CA ALA A 336 -2.28 -6.43 -17.39
C ALA A 336 -3.14 -7.51 -16.71
N ARG A 337 -3.27 -7.44 -15.38
CA ARG A 337 -3.95 -8.42 -14.54
C ARG A 337 -4.65 -7.77 -13.36
N TRP A 338 -5.52 -8.54 -12.72
CA TRP A 338 -6.06 -8.19 -11.42
C TRP A 338 -5.46 -9.09 -10.33
N THR A 339 -5.35 -8.54 -9.12
CA THR A 339 -4.89 -9.27 -7.93
C THR A 339 -5.87 -9.00 -6.80
N LEU A 340 -6.22 -10.03 -6.03
CA LEU A 340 -7.03 -9.90 -4.81
C LEU A 340 -6.12 -9.62 -3.61
N PHE A 341 -6.57 -8.75 -2.72
CA PHE A 341 -5.88 -8.46 -1.47
C PHE A 341 -5.86 -9.69 -0.58
N ASP A 342 -4.66 -10.04 -0.15
CA ASP A 342 -4.38 -11.14 0.75
C ASP A 342 -3.62 -10.57 1.96
N PRO A 343 -4.23 -10.55 3.15
CA PRO A 343 -3.61 -10.05 4.38
C PRO A 343 -2.29 -10.74 4.72
N GLU A 344 -2.14 -12.04 4.42
CA GLU A 344 -0.92 -12.80 4.69
C GLU A 344 0.20 -12.38 3.72
N ARG A 345 -0.13 -12.20 2.43
CA ARG A 345 0.80 -11.68 1.43
C ARG A 345 1.31 -10.28 1.79
N ASN A 346 0.43 -9.42 2.34
CA ASN A 346 0.82 -8.08 2.80
C ASN A 346 1.78 -8.14 4.00
N ALA A 347 1.43 -8.93 5.02
CA ALA A 347 2.29 -9.11 6.19
C ALA A 347 3.68 -9.65 5.80
N HIS A 348 3.72 -10.65 4.91
CA HIS A 348 4.99 -11.23 4.45
C HIS A 348 5.88 -10.21 3.72
N ARG A 349 5.29 -9.31 2.91
CA ARG A 349 6.05 -8.23 2.24
C ARG A 349 6.52 -7.15 3.19
N MET A 350 5.72 -6.73 4.16
CA MET A 350 6.16 -5.76 5.17
C MET A 350 7.32 -6.33 5.99
N THR A 351 7.24 -7.60 6.40
CA THR A 351 8.35 -8.30 7.04
C THR A 351 9.58 -8.34 6.12
N ARG A 352 9.42 -8.70 4.84
CA ARG A 352 10.52 -8.75 3.87
C ARG A 352 11.19 -7.38 3.68
N GLN A 353 10.43 -6.30 3.60
CA GLN A 353 10.97 -4.95 3.47
C GLN A 353 11.69 -4.50 4.75
N ALA A 354 11.13 -4.81 5.91
CA ALA A 354 11.79 -4.55 7.19
C ALA A 354 13.14 -5.30 7.27
N LEU A 355 13.16 -6.59 6.92
CA LEU A 355 14.38 -7.40 6.86
C LEU A 355 15.40 -6.85 5.87
N SER A 356 15.00 -6.49 4.65
CA SER A 356 15.93 -5.92 3.65
C SER A 356 16.60 -4.63 4.15
N SER A 357 15.84 -3.77 4.84
CA SER A 357 16.41 -2.52 5.38
C SER A 357 17.39 -2.73 6.53
N THR A 358 17.29 -3.84 7.26
CA THR A 358 18.13 -4.14 8.44
C THR A 358 19.28 -5.10 8.17
N LEU A 359 19.27 -5.84 7.06
CA LEU A 359 20.20 -6.94 6.78
C LEU A 359 21.65 -6.49 6.71
N ARG A 360 21.94 -5.44 5.94
CA ARG A 360 23.32 -4.92 5.80
C ARG A 360 23.87 -4.38 7.12
N PRO A 361 23.15 -3.50 7.86
CA PRO A 361 23.57 -3.10 9.20
C PRO A 361 23.67 -4.24 10.23
N ALA A 362 22.89 -5.32 10.07
CA ALA A 362 22.89 -6.45 11.00
C ALA A 362 24.21 -7.23 10.99
N VAL A 363 24.90 -7.30 9.84
CA VAL A 363 26.22 -7.93 9.74
C VAL A 363 27.23 -7.16 10.60
N GLU A 364 27.20 -5.84 10.55
CA GLU A 364 28.09 -4.96 11.33
C GLU A 364 27.78 -4.98 12.83
N ARG A 365 26.51 -5.15 13.20
CA ARG A 365 26.07 -5.23 14.60
C ARG A 365 26.27 -6.60 15.25
N GLY A 366 26.77 -7.59 14.52
CA GLY A 366 27.00 -8.94 15.07
C GLY A 366 25.72 -9.68 15.43
N GLU A 367 24.62 -9.45 14.70
CA GLU A 367 23.33 -10.11 14.92
C GLU A 367 23.27 -11.53 14.33
N PHE A 368 24.29 -11.94 13.58
CA PHE A 368 24.37 -13.28 13.00
C PHE A 368 25.14 -14.25 13.90
N ALA A 369 24.69 -15.49 13.92
CA ALA A 369 25.33 -16.61 14.60
C ALA A 369 25.45 -17.79 13.64
N LEU A 370 26.40 -18.68 13.90
CA LEU A 370 26.52 -19.95 13.20
C LEU A 370 26.12 -21.10 14.13
N GLU A 371 25.18 -21.91 13.66
CA GLU A 371 24.94 -23.24 14.17
C GLU A 371 25.65 -24.24 13.25
N TYR A 372 25.95 -25.42 13.79
CA TYR A 372 26.70 -26.45 13.10
C TYR A 372 25.94 -27.76 13.13
N GLN A 373 25.79 -28.40 11.98
CA GLN A 373 25.20 -29.73 11.89
C GLN A 373 26.28 -30.77 11.56
N PRO A 374 26.40 -31.87 12.31
CA PRO A 374 27.43 -32.87 12.06
C PRO A 374 27.16 -33.69 10.80
N LEU A 375 28.23 -33.95 10.05
CA LEU A 375 28.29 -34.93 8.97
C LEU A 375 29.00 -36.18 9.51
N VAL A 376 28.29 -37.30 9.49
CA VAL A 376 28.73 -38.55 10.12
C VAL A 376 29.10 -39.57 9.06
N GLY A 377 30.27 -40.19 9.19
CA GLY A 377 30.72 -41.30 8.37
C GLY A 377 29.75 -42.47 8.49
N MET A 378 29.21 -42.94 7.37
CA MET A 378 28.24 -44.02 7.38
C MET A 378 28.88 -45.34 7.84
N ALA A 379 30.17 -45.56 7.57
CA ALA A 379 30.86 -46.82 7.86
C ALA A 379 31.15 -47.02 9.35
N ASP A 380 31.62 -45.99 10.04
CA ASP A 380 32.12 -46.04 11.42
C ASP A 380 31.25 -45.25 12.42
N GLY A 381 30.34 -44.41 11.94
CA GLY A 381 29.49 -43.57 12.77
C GLY A 381 30.22 -42.38 13.40
N VAL A 382 31.43 -42.05 12.92
CA VAL A 382 32.25 -40.97 13.47
C VAL A 382 31.95 -39.66 12.75
N VAL A 383 31.99 -38.54 13.46
CA VAL A 383 31.85 -37.20 12.87
C VAL A 383 33.08 -36.90 12.01
N GLU A 384 32.90 -36.77 10.69
CA GLU A 384 33.99 -36.41 9.76
C GLU A 384 34.05 -34.90 9.50
N GLY A 385 32.91 -34.22 9.61
CA GLY A 385 32.79 -32.80 9.29
C GLY A 385 31.55 -32.17 9.92
N VAL A 386 31.40 -30.86 9.73
CA VAL A 386 30.20 -30.12 10.12
C VAL A 386 29.78 -29.13 9.02
N GLU A 387 28.48 -28.94 8.84
CA GLU A 387 27.94 -27.88 7.99
C GLU A 387 27.65 -26.64 8.84
N ALA A 388 28.16 -25.49 8.43
CA ALA A 388 27.93 -24.21 9.07
C ALA A 388 26.64 -23.57 8.53
N LEU A 389 25.64 -23.48 9.40
CA LEU A 389 24.32 -22.95 9.09
C LEU A 389 24.13 -21.60 9.77
N VAL A 390 23.97 -20.56 8.95
CA VAL A 390 23.77 -19.20 9.44
C VAL A 390 22.39 -19.05 10.09
N ARG A 391 22.35 -18.28 11.18
CA ARG A 391 21.16 -17.85 11.91
C ARG A 391 21.21 -16.35 12.10
N TRP A 392 20.07 -15.69 11.95
CA TRP A 392 19.97 -14.25 12.22
C TRP A 392 19.15 -14.02 13.48
N ASN A 393 19.79 -13.56 14.54
CA ASN A 393 19.15 -13.20 15.79
C ASN A 393 18.59 -11.77 15.69
N HIS A 394 17.43 -11.64 15.06
CA HIS A 394 16.80 -10.35 14.83
C HIS A 394 16.14 -9.82 16.13
N PRO A 395 16.35 -8.55 16.52
CA PRO A 395 15.86 -8.00 17.78
C PRO A 395 14.32 -8.01 17.91
N GLN A 396 13.59 -7.95 16.79
CA GLN A 396 12.12 -7.96 16.77
C GLN A 396 11.50 -9.32 16.43
N PHE A 397 12.21 -10.16 15.67
CA PHE A 397 11.64 -11.39 15.09
C PHE A 397 12.26 -12.66 15.68
N GLY A 398 13.18 -12.53 16.62
CA GLY A 398 13.92 -13.65 17.20
C GLY A 398 14.88 -14.27 16.18
N THR A 399 15.21 -15.54 16.39
CA THR A 399 16.14 -16.28 15.53
C THR A 399 15.47 -16.71 14.23
N LEU A 400 15.95 -16.16 13.12
CA LEU A 400 15.47 -16.43 11.77
C LEU A 400 16.36 -17.46 11.07
N ALA A 401 15.70 -18.38 10.37
CA ALA A 401 16.34 -19.38 9.51
C ALA A 401 16.77 -18.77 8.15
N PRO A 402 17.78 -19.35 7.49
CA PRO A 402 18.35 -18.81 6.25
C PRO A 402 17.33 -18.63 5.13
N ASN A 403 16.36 -19.54 5.01
CA ASN A 403 15.27 -19.45 4.04
C ASN A 403 14.43 -18.15 4.11
N ARG A 404 14.46 -17.42 5.23
CA ARG A 404 13.74 -16.15 5.39
C ARG A 404 14.51 -14.93 4.89
N PHE A 405 15.84 -14.99 4.81
CA PHE A 405 16.67 -13.80 4.53
C PHE A 405 17.73 -13.98 3.45
N ILE A 406 18.15 -15.21 3.11
CA ILE A 406 19.19 -15.43 2.08
C ILE A 406 18.73 -14.89 0.72
N GLY A 407 17.50 -15.18 0.29
CA GLY A 407 16.97 -14.64 -0.97
C GLY A 407 16.90 -13.10 -1.00
N ILE A 408 16.69 -12.47 0.16
CA ILE A 408 16.71 -11.00 0.27
C ILE A 408 18.15 -10.49 0.12
N ALA A 409 19.09 -11.11 0.82
CA ALA A 409 20.51 -10.77 0.76
C ALA A 409 21.10 -10.94 -0.65
N GLU A 410 20.61 -11.94 -1.40
CA GLU A 410 21.00 -12.15 -2.80
C GLU A 410 20.51 -11.04 -3.72
N GLU A 411 19.27 -10.57 -3.54
CA GLU A 411 18.68 -9.49 -4.33
C GLU A 411 19.38 -8.15 -4.07
N ASP A 412 19.58 -7.78 -2.81
CA ASP A 412 20.16 -6.49 -2.41
C ASP A 412 21.71 -6.46 -2.45
N GLY A 413 22.34 -7.62 -2.65
CA GLY A 413 23.79 -7.79 -2.78
C GLY A 413 24.53 -7.92 -1.44
N SER A 414 23.84 -7.85 -0.31
CA SER A 414 24.43 -8.04 1.03
C SER A 414 24.95 -9.46 1.25
N ILE A 415 24.56 -10.42 0.41
CA ILE A 415 25.01 -11.82 0.46
C ILE A 415 26.54 -11.94 0.41
N VAL A 416 27.23 -11.04 -0.29
CA VAL A 416 28.69 -11.06 -0.39
C VAL A 416 29.34 -10.75 0.97
N GLN A 417 28.88 -9.70 1.63
CA GLN A 417 29.36 -9.31 2.96
C GLN A 417 29.03 -10.38 4.02
N LEU A 418 27.80 -10.90 3.97
CA LEU A 418 27.37 -11.96 4.88
C LEU A 418 28.19 -13.24 4.69
N GLY A 419 28.36 -13.72 3.46
CA GLY A 419 29.08 -14.96 3.22
C GLY A 419 30.58 -14.85 3.53
N GLY A 420 31.20 -13.67 3.35
CA GLY A 420 32.56 -13.42 3.82
C GLY A 420 32.69 -13.53 5.36
N TRP A 421 31.71 -13.00 6.09
CA TRP A 421 31.62 -13.15 7.55
C TRP A 421 31.39 -14.61 7.98
N VAL A 422 30.50 -15.34 7.28
CA VAL A 422 30.22 -16.77 7.53
C VAL A 422 31.49 -17.59 7.33
N LEU A 423 32.17 -17.44 6.19
CA LEU A 423 33.41 -18.17 5.86
C LEU A 423 34.49 -17.94 6.92
N ARG A 424 34.73 -16.67 7.28
CA ARG A 424 35.73 -16.30 8.29
C ARG A 424 35.41 -16.89 9.66
N THR A 425 34.15 -16.82 10.07
CA THR A 425 33.70 -17.32 11.37
C THR A 425 33.75 -18.85 11.43
N ALA A 426 33.32 -19.54 10.37
CA ALA A 426 33.40 -20.99 10.24
C ALA A 426 34.84 -21.50 10.27
N CYS A 427 35.76 -20.88 9.49
CA CYS A 427 37.17 -21.26 9.47
C CYS A 427 37.84 -21.05 10.84
N ARG A 428 37.56 -19.92 11.51
CA ARG A 428 38.07 -19.63 12.85
C ARG A 428 37.57 -20.65 13.87
N GLN A 429 36.30 -21.03 13.79
CA GLN A 429 35.71 -22.02 14.68
C GLN A 429 36.29 -23.41 14.46
N ALA A 430 36.46 -23.84 13.20
CA ALA A 430 37.11 -25.11 12.86
C ALA A 430 38.54 -25.18 13.40
N ARG A 431 39.32 -24.11 13.24
CA ARG A 431 40.68 -24.02 13.80
C ARG A 431 40.67 -24.08 15.32
N ARG A 432 39.70 -23.42 15.96
CA ARG A 432 39.57 -23.44 17.42
C ARG A 432 39.33 -24.85 17.95
N TRP A 433 38.45 -25.63 17.32
CA TRP A 433 38.22 -27.02 17.73
C TRP A 433 39.50 -27.88 17.66
N GLN A 434 40.35 -27.66 16.65
CA GLN A 434 41.65 -28.37 16.55
C GLN A 434 42.61 -28.03 17.68
N ILE A 435 42.64 -26.77 18.10
CA ILE A 435 43.53 -26.30 19.17
C ILE A 435 43.04 -26.84 20.52
N GLU A 436 41.72 -26.85 20.73
CA GLU A 436 41.10 -27.33 21.98
C GLU A 436 41.15 -28.87 22.10
N HIS A 437 41.13 -29.60 20.98
CA HIS A 437 41.09 -31.08 20.95
C HIS A 437 42.21 -31.69 20.08
N PRO A 438 43.49 -31.54 20.45
CA PRO A 438 44.63 -32.00 19.64
C PRO A 438 44.73 -33.53 19.49
N GLY A 439 43.97 -34.31 20.27
CA GLY A 439 43.91 -35.78 20.20
C GLY A 439 42.85 -36.34 19.26
N VAL A 440 41.99 -35.50 18.67
CA VAL A 440 40.91 -35.90 17.77
C VAL A 440 41.33 -35.61 16.33
N PRO A 441 41.03 -36.49 15.35
CA PRO A 441 41.25 -36.19 13.94
C PRO A 441 40.60 -34.85 13.55
N PRO A 442 41.26 -34.01 12.74
CA PRO A 442 40.70 -32.74 12.34
C PRO A 442 39.46 -32.95 11.47
N ILE A 443 38.34 -32.38 11.89
CA ILE A 443 37.11 -32.33 11.09
C ILE A 443 37.16 -31.21 10.06
N PHE A 444 36.47 -31.40 8.93
CA PHE A 444 36.28 -30.34 7.96
C PHE A 444 35.03 -29.51 8.27
N VAL A 445 35.00 -28.26 7.82
CA VAL A 445 33.83 -27.37 7.89
C VAL A 445 33.30 -27.11 6.50
N SER A 446 32.00 -27.30 6.32
CA SER A 446 31.27 -27.06 5.08
C SER A 446 30.52 -25.74 5.16
N VAL A 447 30.65 -24.89 4.13
CA VAL A 447 30.03 -23.57 4.08
C VAL A 447 29.32 -23.39 2.75
N ASN A 448 28.04 -23.04 2.81
CA ASN A 448 27.23 -22.68 1.65
C ASN A 448 27.68 -21.36 1.03
N VAL A 449 27.90 -21.37 -0.29
CA VAL A 449 28.29 -20.19 -1.07
C VAL A 449 27.21 -19.88 -2.10
N ALA A 450 26.70 -18.64 -2.05
CA ALA A 450 25.68 -18.19 -2.99
C ALA A 450 26.27 -17.95 -4.39
N VAL A 451 25.45 -18.16 -5.43
CA VAL A 451 25.86 -18.02 -6.85
C VAL A 451 26.47 -16.65 -7.13
N ARG A 452 25.85 -15.61 -6.57
CA ARG A 452 26.28 -14.23 -6.77
C ARG A 452 27.68 -13.95 -6.19
N GLN A 453 28.07 -14.62 -5.10
CA GLN A 453 29.42 -14.50 -4.55
C GLN A 453 30.49 -15.08 -5.47
N VAL A 454 30.16 -16.15 -6.21
CA VAL A 454 31.05 -16.75 -7.19
C VAL A 454 31.26 -15.83 -8.41
N TRP A 455 30.30 -14.92 -8.67
CA TRP A 455 30.29 -14.07 -9.86
C TRP A 455 30.79 -12.64 -9.61
N ASP A 456 30.41 -12.02 -8.49
CA ASP A 456 30.62 -10.60 -8.21
C ASP A 456 31.90 -10.32 -7.39
N SER A 457 32.45 -11.30 -6.66
CA SER A 457 33.66 -11.13 -5.84
C SER A 457 34.85 -11.98 -6.30
N ASP A 458 36.06 -11.52 -5.96
CA ASP A 458 37.27 -12.34 -6.06
C ASP A 458 37.25 -13.40 -4.93
N LEU A 459 36.26 -14.30 -4.93
CA LEU A 459 36.06 -15.35 -3.92
C LEU A 459 37.35 -16.14 -3.65
N VAL A 460 38.15 -16.39 -4.69
CA VAL A 460 39.46 -17.06 -4.56
C VAL A 460 40.41 -16.27 -3.67
N ALA A 461 40.49 -14.95 -3.85
CA ALA A 461 41.33 -14.07 -3.03
C ALA A 461 40.80 -13.98 -1.59
N ASP A 462 39.48 -13.82 -1.44
CA ASP A 462 38.83 -13.76 -0.11
C ASP A 462 39.07 -15.04 0.69
N VAL A 463 38.93 -16.21 0.07
CA VAL A 463 39.19 -17.52 0.70
C VAL A 463 40.67 -17.67 1.04
N ALA A 464 41.58 -17.27 0.15
CA ALA A 464 43.01 -17.31 0.42
C ALA A 464 43.40 -16.44 1.63
N GLU A 465 42.85 -15.22 1.71
CA GLU A 465 43.06 -14.31 2.84
C GLU A 465 42.52 -14.91 4.14
N ILE A 466 41.28 -15.41 4.14
CA ILE A 466 40.65 -16.02 5.32
C ILE A 466 41.43 -17.25 5.82
N LEU A 467 41.88 -18.12 4.92
CA LEU A 467 42.68 -19.29 5.29
C LEU A 467 44.05 -18.88 5.86
N ALA A 468 44.70 -17.87 5.27
CA ALA A 468 45.96 -17.34 5.79
C ALA A 468 45.81 -16.70 7.19
N GLU A 469 44.74 -15.95 7.41
CA GLU A 469 44.44 -15.33 8.70
C GLU A 469 44.07 -16.34 9.79
N THR A 470 43.21 -17.31 9.45
CA THR A 470 42.72 -18.30 10.43
C THR A 470 43.71 -19.43 10.66
N GLY A 471 44.62 -19.68 9.72
CA GLY A 471 45.58 -20.78 9.77
C GLY A 471 44.93 -22.16 9.62
N LEU A 472 43.70 -22.24 9.08
CA LEU A 472 43.06 -23.50 8.75
C LEU A 472 43.69 -24.09 7.49
N ALA A 473 43.97 -25.40 7.49
CA ALA A 473 44.47 -26.05 6.29
C ALA A 473 43.38 -26.08 5.19
N PRO A 474 43.69 -25.73 3.93
CA PRO A 474 42.68 -25.61 2.87
C PRO A 474 41.78 -26.85 2.68
N HIS A 475 42.35 -28.04 2.83
CA HIS A 475 41.63 -29.33 2.69
C HIS A 475 40.60 -29.63 3.77
N LEU A 476 40.48 -28.76 4.78
CA LEU A 476 39.48 -28.82 5.85
C LEU A 476 38.37 -27.78 5.66
N LEU A 477 38.46 -26.94 4.63
CA LEU A 477 37.36 -26.11 4.18
C LEU A 477 36.67 -26.81 3.01
N GLN A 478 35.35 -26.94 3.10
CA GLN A 478 34.50 -27.40 2.02
C GLN A 478 33.52 -26.29 1.65
N LEU A 479 33.42 -25.97 0.36
CA LEU A 479 32.47 -25.00 -0.16
C LEU A 479 31.33 -25.74 -0.86
N GLU A 480 30.10 -25.43 -0.45
CA GLU A 480 28.88 -26.01 -1.01
C GLU A 480 28.27 -25.04 -2.02
N LEU A 481 27.96 -25.54 -3.22
CA LEU A 481 27.31 -24.79 -4.27
C LEU A 481 26.12 -25.59 -4.80
N THR A 482 24.98 -24.93 -4.97
CA THR A 482 23.78 -25.58 -5.52
C THR A 482 24.00 -26.04 -6.95
N GLU A 483 23.31 -27.11 -7.35
CA GLU A 483 23.32 -27.66 -8.72
C GLU A 483 23.16 -26.56 -9.80
N SER A 484 22.20 -25.65 -9.60
CA SER A 484 21.89 -24.55 -10.52
C SER A 484 23.03 -23.52 -10.62
N ALA A 485 23.74 -23.25 -9.52
CA ALA A 485 24.87 -22.34 -9.48
C ALA A 485 25.99 -22.80 -10.42
N VAL A 486 26.19 -24.11 -10.47
CA VAL A 486 27.30 -24.74 -11.18
C VAL A 486 26.95 -25.00 -12.66
N MET A 487 25.70 -25.33 -12.98
CA MET A 487 25.27 -25.65 -14.35
C MET A 487 24.81 -24.46 -15.20
N GLY A 488 24.50 -23.31 -14.59
CA GLY A 488 23.85 -22.19 -15.28
C GLY A 488 24.69 -21.37 -16.28
N SER A 489 25.99 -21.63 -16.52
CA SER A 489 26.77 -20.64 -17.29
C SER A 489 28.07 -21.09 -18.00
N ALA A 490 28.31 -20.41 -19.14
CA ALA A 490 29.38 -20.60 -20.11
C ALA A 490 30.78 -20.11 -19.65
N GLY A 491 31.44 -20.88 -18.77
CA GLY A 491 32.91 -20.95 -18.69
C GLY A 491 33.65 -20.13 -17.63
N ARG A 492 33.10 -19.03 -17.09
CA ARG A 492 33.75 -18.25 -16.00
C ARG A 492 33.80 -18.96 -14.63
N PRO A 493 32.74 -19.62 -14.14
CA PRO A 493 32.75 -20.26 -12.82
C PRO A 493 33.80 -21.38 -12.71
N LEU A 494 34.08 -22.08 -13.81
CA LEU A 494 35.00 -23.21 -13.84
C LEU A 494 36.43 -22.82 -13.43
N GLN A 495 36.90 -21.64 -13.83
CA GLN A 495 38.26 -21.17 -13.49
C GLN A 495 38.40 -20.86 -12.00
N ALA A 496 37.39 -20.22 -11.40
CA ALA A 496 37.38 -19.93 -9.96
C ALA A 496 37.30 -21.22 -9.13
N LEU A 497 36.44 -22.16 -9.52
CA LEU A 497 36.35 -23.47 -8.87
C LEU A 497 37.66 -24.26 -9.01
N GLN A 498 38.31 -24.22 -10.18
CA GLN A 498 39.61 -24.86 -10.36
C GLN A 498 40.68 -24.22 -9.46
N ALA A 499 40.74 -22.89 -9.39
CA ALA A 499 41.70 -22.20 -8.53
C ALA A 499 41.49 -22.52 -7.03
N LEU A 500 40.22 -22.64 -6.58
CA LEU A 500 39.90 -23.07 -5.22
C LEU A 500 40.31 -24.53 -4.97
N SER A 501 40.06 -25.42 -5.94
CA SER A 501 40.48 -26.82 -5.86
C SER A 501 42.01 -26.96 -5.85
N ASP A 502 42.72 -26.19 -6.69
CA ASP A 502 44.19 -26.17 -6.75
C ASP A 502 44.81 -25.62 -5.46
N MET A 503 44.11 -24.72 -4.75
CA MET A 503 44.48 -24.26 -3.40
C MET A 503 44.33 -25.39 -2.35
N GLY A 504 43.58 -26.44 -2.68
CA GLY A 504 43.30 -27.58 -1.82
C GLY A 504 41.96 -27.52 -1.10
N VAL A 505 41.09 -26.56 -1.44
CA VAL A 505 39.73 -26.45 -0.87
C VAL A 505 38.83 -27.51 -1.50
N ARG A 506 37.99 -28.17 -0.69
CA ARG A 506 37.02 -29.15 -1.20
C ARG A 506 35.81 -28.43 -1.76
N ILE A 507 35.27 -28.95 -2.87
CA ILE A 507 34.07 -28.39 -3.49
C ILE A 507 32.99 -29.47 -3.49
N ALA A 508 31.84 -29.12 -2.95
CA ALA A 508 30.65 -29.97 -2.86
C ALA A 508 29.52 -29.37 -3.70
N ILE A 509 28.81 -30.24 -4.44
CA ILE A 509 27.57 -29.86 -5.12
C ILE A 509 26.40 -30.20 -4.20
N ASP A 510 25.57 -29.21 -3.94
CA ASP A 510 24.39 -29.29 -3.08
C ASP A 510 23.08 -29.42 -3.88
N ASP A 511 22.03 -29.94 -3.25
CA ASP A 511 20.70 -30.21 -3.82
C ASP A 511 20.70 -31.05 -5.11
N PHE A 512 21.65 -31.99 -5.26
CA PHE A 512 21.83 -32.72 -6.51
C PHE A 512 20.65 -33.67 -6.81
N GLY A 513 20.10 -33.55 -8.02
CA GLY A 513 19.02 -34.40 -8.54
C GLY A 513 17.65 -33.72 -8.59
N THR A 514 17.55 -32.46 -8.15
CA THR A 514 16.33 -31.64 -8.27
C THR A 514 16.18 -31.00 -9.66
N GLY A 515 17.26 -30.98 -10.47
CA GLY A 515 17.30 -30.41 -11.83
C GLY A 515 17.56 -31.42 -12.96
N TYR A 516 17.57 -30.94 -14.21
CA TYR A 516 18.00 -31.71 -15.39
C TYR A 516 19.53 -31.75 -15.46
N SER A 517 20.15 -32.66 -14.70
CA SER A 517 21.59 -32.81 -14.68
C SER A 517 22.17 -33.24 -16.02
N ASN A 518 23.06 -32.42 -16.61
CA ASN A 518 23.93 -32.87 -17.69
C ASN A 518 25.13 -33.60 -17.08
N LEU A 519 25.02 -34.92 -16.88
CA LEU A 519 26.08 -35.76 -16.29
C LEU A 519 27.44 -35.62 -16.99
N ALA A 520 27.47 -35.26 -18.28
CA ALA A 520 28.70 -35.01 -19.02
C ALA A 520 29.43 -33.74 -18.55
N TYR A 521 28.74 -32.82 -17.88
CA TYR A 521 29.31 -31.61 -17.28
C TYR A 521 29.92 -31.90 -15.91
N LEU A 522 29.30 -32.81 -15.14
CA LEU A 522 29.79 -33.24 -13.82
C LEU A 522 31.23 -33.76 -13.88
N SER A 523 31.56 -34.55 -14.92
CA SER A 523 32.89 -35.13 -15.10
C SER A 523 34.00 -34.12 -15.41
N ARG A 524 33.67 -32.83 -15.65
CA ARG A 524 34.62 -31.77 -15.98
C ARG A 524 34.84 -30.79 -14.82
N LEU A 525 34.05 -30.90 -13.77
CA LEU A 525 34.11 -29.98 -12.63
C LEU A 525 35.12 -30.50 -11.60
N PRO A 526 35.92 -29.61 -10.97
CA PRO A 526 36.86 -29.98 -9.92
C PRO A 526 36.13 -30.14 -8.57
N VAL A 527 35.12 -31.00 -8.55
CA VAL A 527 34.30 -31.29 -7.37
C VAL A 527 34.78 -32.57 -6.70
N SER A 528 34.61 -32.65 -5.38
CA SER A 528 35.06 -33.77 -4.56
C SER A 528 33.91 -34.51 -3.89
N VAL A 529 32.79 -33.82 -3.69
CA VAL A 529 31.64 -34.32 -2.94
C VAL A 529 30.34 -33.99 -3.67
N LEU A 530 29.38 -34.89 -3.62
CA LEU A 530 28.03 -34.72 -4.12
C LEU A 530 27.05 -34.95 -2.96
N LYS A 531 26.25 -33.94 -2.62
CA LYS A 531 25.19 -34.02 -1.61
C LYS A 531 23.87 -34.37 -2.31
N LEU A 532 23.29 -35.50 -1.95
CA LEU A 532 22.00 -35.95 -2.46
C LEU A 532 20.88 -35.26 -1.69
N ASP A 533 19.98 -34.61 -2.43
CA ASP A 533 18.83 -33.90 -1.85
C ASP A 533 17.93 -34.85 -1.03
N GLY A 534 17.38 -34.31 0.06
CA GLY A 534 16.54 -35.05 0.99
C GLY A 534 15.25 -35.62 0.39
N SER A 535 14.79 -35.17 -0.78
CA SER A 535 13.66 -35.78 -1.49
C SER A 535 13.91 -37.24 -1.87
N PHE A 536 15.14 -37.59 -2.25
CA PHE A 536 15.52 -38.97 -2.57
C PHE A 536 15.60 -39.85 -1.31
N VAL A 537 15.98 -39.26 -0.17
CA VAL A 537 16.11 -39.98 1.10
C VAL A 537 14.75 -40.17 1.80
N ARG A 538 13.79 -39.25 1.59
CA ARG A 538 12.41 -39.38 2.07
C ARG A 538 11.66 -40.57 1.47
N GLY A 539 11.97 -40.96 0.22
CA GLY A 539 11.40 -42.15 -0.43
C GLY A 539 11.71 -43.48 0.29
N PHE A 540 12.67 -43.50 1.22
CA PHE A 540 13.01 -44.67 2.04
C PHE A 540 12.18 -44.83 3.32
N GLN A 541 11.12 -44.04 3.54
CA GLN A 541 10.22 -44.24 4.67
C GLN A 541 9.33 -45.46 4.43
N TYR A 542 9.17 -46.31 5.46
CA TYR A 542 8.01 -47.18 5.54
C TYR A 542 6.91 -46.34 6.19
N ASP A 543 5.91 -45.92 5.44
CA ASP A 543 4.73 -45.35 6.06
C ASP A 543 4.09 -46.43 6.95
N GLU A 544 3.77 -46.08 8.20
CA GLU A 544 2.97 -46.91 9.12
C GLU A 544 1.56 -47.26 8.55
N GLY A 545 1.23 -46.78 7.35
CA GLY A 545 0.00 -47.05 6.59
C GLY A 545 0.13 -47.98 5.36
N GLY A 546 1.25 -48.65 5.12
CA GLY A 546 1.33 -49.75 4.14
C GLY A 546 1.57 -49.36 2.67
N THR A 547 2.05 -48.15 2.38
CA THR A 547 2.58 -47.82 1.04
C THR A 547 4.01 -48.33 0.95
N HIS A 548 4.26 -49.33 0.10
CA HIS A 548 5.61 -49.81 -0.16
C HIS A 548 6.49 -48.67 -0.71
N PRO A 549 7.75 -48.51 -0.25
CA PRO A 549 8.68 -47.57 -0.87
C PRO A 549 8.80 -47.93 -2.36
N ASN A 550 8.73 -46.92 -3.22
CA ASN A 550 8.83 -47.12 -4.66
C ASN A 550 10.22 -47.72 -4.96
N PRO A 551 10.33 -48.97 -5.48
CA PRO A 551 11.62 -49.61 -5.72
C PRO A 551 12.47 -48.85 -6.77
N ALA A 552 11.84 -47.97 -7.56
CA ALA A 552 12.56 -47.09 -8.47
C ALA A 552 13.44 -46.07 -7.73
N ASP A 553 13.03 -45.55 -6.58
CA ASP A 553 13.77 -44.50 -5.86
C ASP A 553 15.08 -45.06 -5.28
N GLU A 554 15.02 -46.28 -4.73
CA GLU A 554 16.22 -47.00 -4.25
C GLU A 554 17.19 -47.31 -5.40
N THR A 555 16.67 -47.71 -6.55
CA THR A 555 17.48 -47.98 -7.75
C THR A 555 18.13 -46.70 -8.29
N ILE A 556 17.43 -45.56 -8.25
CA ILE A 556 17.96 -44.27 -8.68
C ILE A 556 19.08 -43.82 -7.75
N VAL A 557 18.88 -43.88 -6.43
CA VAL A 557 19.91 -43.52 -5.45
C VAL A 557 21.13 -44.43 -5.58
N GLU A 558 20.93 -45.74 -5.74
CA GLU A 558 22.04 -46.67 -5.98
C GLU A 558 22.82 -46.33 -7.26
N ALA A 559 22.12 -46.05 -8.36
CA ALA A 559 22.76 -45.66 -9.61
C ALA A 559 23.55 -44.34 -9.48
N MET A 560 23.00 -43.36 -8.74
CA MET A 560 23.67 -42.08 -8.48
C MET A 560 24.92 -42.26 -7.62
N VAL A 561 24.86 -43.04 -6.54
CA VAL A 561 26.01 -43.32 -5.67
C VAL A 561 27.11 -44.01 -6.46
N GLN A 562 26.76 -45.06 -7.22
CA GLN A 562 27.73 -45.78 -8.04
C GLN A 562 28.35 -44.88 -9.12
N LEU A 563 27.57 -43.98 -9.74
CA LEU A 563 28.09 -43.03 -10.72
C LEU A 563 29.07 -42.04 -10.08
N ALA A 564 28.71 -41.45 -8.94
CA ALA A 564 29.57 -40.53 -8.21
C ALA A 564 30.90 -41.18 -7.83
N HIS A 565 30.88 -42.41 -7.31
CA HIS A 565 32.09 -43.17 -6.97
C HIS A 565 32.96 -43.47 -8.20
N ARG A 566 32.36 -43.82 -9.34
CA ARG A 566 33.10 -44.02 -10.60
C ARG A 566 33.77 -42.74 -11.11
N LEU A 567 33.23 -41.58 -10.75
CA LEU A 567 33.81 -40.27 -11.03
C LEU A 567 34.80 -39.83 -9.93
N GLY A 568 35.03 -40.65 -8.91
CA GLY A 568 35.93 -40.35 -7.79
C GLY A 568 35.36 -39.38 -6.77
N LEU A 569 34.04 -39.16 -6.78
CA LEU A 569 33.34 -38.27 -5.87
C LEU A 569 32.84 -39.03 -4.64
N LYS A 570 32.93 -38.42 -3.46
CA LYS A 570 32.22 -38.90 -2.26
C LYS A 570 30.75 -38.48 -2.29
N VAL A 571 29.89 -39.25 -1.65
CA VAL A 571 28.45 -38.96 -1.57
C VAL A 571 28.01 -38.73 -0.14
N THR A 572 27.38 -37.57 0.09
CA THR A 572 26.68 -37.25 1.34
C THR A 572 25.18 -37.36 1.12
N ALA A 573 24.47 -38.08 1.98
CA ALA A 573 23.01 -38.12 1.98
C ALA A 573 22.44 -37.17 3.02
N GLU A 574 21.53 -36.29 2.59
CA GLU A 574 20.84 -35.35 3.46
C GLU A 574 19.50 -35.87 4.00
N CYS A 575 18.94 -35.19 4.99
CA CYS A 575 17.67 -35.54 5.63
C CYS A 575 17.58 -37.00 6.11
N VAL A 576 18.67 -37.54 6.65
CA VAL A 576 18.66 -38.85 7.32
C VAL A 576 18.01 -38.73 8.69
N GLU A 577 16.77 -39.17 8.81
CA GLU A 577 15.94 -39.00 10.01
C GLU A 577 15.80 -40.29 10.84
N THR A 578 15.96 -41.45 10.21
CA THR A 578 15.73 -42.75 10.85
C THR A 578 16.92 -43.70 10.71
N SER A 579 17.14 -44.56 11.70
CA SER A 579 18.16 -45.62 11.65
C SER A 579 17.96 -46.57 10.47
N HIS A 580 16.70 -46.73 10.02
CA HIS A 580 16.38 -47.54 8.85
C HIS A 580 16.89 -46.90 7.55
N GLN A 581 16.71 -45.58 7.38
CA GLN A 581 17.29 -44.84 6.25
C GLN A 581 18.82 -44.95 6.25
N ALA A 582 19.46 -44.70 7.39
CA ALA A 582 20.92 -44.83 7.52
C ALA A 582 21.41 -46.25 7.17
N GLY A 583 20.71 -47.29 7.64
CA GLY A 583 21.03 -48.69 7.32
C GLY A 583 20.87 -49.03 5.84
N ARG A 584 19.91 -48.42 5.13
CA ARG A 584 19.78 -48.55 3.67
C ARG A 584 20.92 -47.84 2.94
N LEU A 585 21.14 -46.56 3.23
CA LEU A 585 22.18 -45.74 2.60
C LEU A 585 23.58 -46.35 2.79
N ARG A 586 23.86 -46.91 3.98
CA ARG A 586 25.09 -47.67 4.25
C ARG A 586 25.22 -48.90 3.34
N ARG A 587 24.14 -49.65 3.07
CA ARG A 587 24.18 -50.81 2.16
C ARG A 587 24.40 -50.41 0.70
N ILE A 588 23.83 -49.28 0.29
CA ILE A 588 24.02 -48.69 -1.04
C ILE A 588 25.46 -48.20 -1.23
N GLY A 589 26.16 -47.90 -0.13
CA GLY A 589 27.54 -47.45 -0.14
C GLY A 589 27.71 -45.93 0.02
N CYS A 590 26.71 -45.22 0.51
CA CYS A 590 26.85 -43.79 0.81
C CYS A 590 27.98 -43.54 1.81
N ASP A 591 28.81 -42.52 1.60
CA ASP A 591 30.00 -42.25 2.42
C ASP A 591 29.65 -41.56 3.73
N THR A 592 28.87 -40.47 3.64
CA THR A 592 28.52 -39.60 4.78
C THR A 592 27.01 -39.37 4.86
N GLY A 593 26.51 -39.16 6.08
CA GLY A 593 25.11 -38.89 6.37
C GLY A 593 24.92 -37.63 7.19
N GLN A 594 23.89 -36.88 6.85
CA GLN A 594 23.48 -35.69 7.58
C GLN A 594 21.96 -35.69 7.78
N GLY A 595 21.53 -35.38 9.00
CA GLY A 595 20.10 -35.32 9.33
C GLY A 595 19.81 -35.45 10.81
N TRP A 596 18.53 -35.38 11.16
CA TRP A 596 18.06 -35.35 12.54
C TRP A 596 18.27 -36.66 13.31
N LEU A 597 18.57 -37.77 12.62
CA LEU A 597 19.01 -39.00 13.27
C LEU A 597 20.26 -38.78 14.15
N TYR A 598 21.18 -37.94 13.67
CA TYR A 598 22.47 -37.71 14.33
C TYR A 598 22.40 -36.50 15.24
N SER A 599 22.02 -35.35 14.68
CA SER A 599 21.79 -34.13 15.43
C SER A 599 21.09 -33.08 14.56
N ARG A 600 20.37 -32.18 15.23
CA ARG A 600 19.96 -30.90 14.62
C ARG A 600 21.17 -29.97 14.51
N ALA A 601 20.98 -28.84 13.85
CA ALA A 601 21.97 -27.76 13.91
C ALA A 601 22.09 -27.29 15.37
N VAL A 602 23.32 -27.27 15.89
CA VAL A 602 23.59 -26.96 17.30
C VAL A 602 24.67 -25.88 17.43
N HIS A 603 24.73 -25.27 18.61
CA HIS A 603 25.80 -24.33 18.95
C HIS A 603 27.19 -25.01 18.96
N PRO A 604 28.27 -24.26 18.67
CA PRO A 604 29.62 -24.80 18.51
C PRO A 604 30.16 -25.54 19.73
N GLU A 605 29.69 -25.21 20.94
CA GLU A 605 30.06 -25.87 22.18
C GLU A 605 29.57 -27.33 22.24
N LEU A 606 28.42 -27.63 21.64
CA LEU A 606 27.86 -28.99 21.60
C LEU A 606 28.61 -29.88 20.59
N ILE A 607 29.09 -29.31 19.49
CA ILE A 607 29.97 -30.03 18.55
C ILE A 607 31.29 -30.41 19.25
N ALA A 608 31.87 -29.50 20.03
CA ALA A 608 33.09 -29.79 20.79
C ALA A 608 32.89 -30.99 21.74
N ALA A 609 31.73 -31.10 22.38
CA ALA A 609 31.39 -32.25 23.21
C ALA A 609 31.27 -33.56 22.41
N MET A 610 30.67 -33.51 21.21
CA MET A 610 30.57 -34.67 20.29
C MET A 610 31.94 -35.16 19.80
N LEU A 611 32.89 -34.26 19.60
CA LEU A 611 34.25 -34.62 19.22
C LEU A 611 35.00 -35.37 20.34
N GLY A 612 34.62 -35.15 21.60
CA GLY A 612 35.21 -35.80 22.77
C GLY A 612 34.65 -37.18 23.10
N ASP A 613 33.46 -37.53 22.61
CA ASP A 613 32.79 -38.81 22.85
C ASP A 613 32.15 -39.36 21.56
N PRO A 614 32.76 -40.37 20.90
CA PRO A 614 32.26 -40.94 19.65
C PRO A 614 30.89 -41.61 19.74
N GLY A 615 30.34 -41.80 20.94
CA GLY A 615 29.00 -42.36 21.17
C GLY A 615 27.90 -41.33 21.41
N PHE A 616 28.21 -40.03 21.42
CA PHE A 616 27.26 -38.98 21.80
C PHE A 616 26.28 -38.65 20.66
N VAL A 617 25.04 -39.15 20.78
CA VAL A 617 23.91 -38.73 19.94
C VAL A 617 23.13 -37.66 20.70
N CYS A 618 22.95 -36.48 20.09
CA CYS A 618 22.10 -35.44 20.66
C CYS A 618 20.63 -35.83 20.43
N GLY A 619 20.00 -36.38 21.47
CA GLY A 619 18.56 -36.68 21.50
C GLY A 619 17.68 -35.44 21.58
#